data_AF-A0A3A6JBE0-F1
#
_entry.id   AF-A0A3A6JBE0-F1
#
_cell.length_a   1.000
_cell.length_b   1.000
_cell.length_c   1.000
_cell.angle_alpha   90.00
_cell.angle_beta   90.00
_cell.angle_gamma   90.00
#
_symmetry.space_group_name_H-M   'P 1'
#
loop_
_entity.id
_entity.type
_entity.pdbx_description
1 polymer ?
#
loop_
_entity_poly.entity_id
_entity_poly.type
_entity_poly.pdbx_seq_one_letter_code
_entity_poly.pdbx_strand_id
1 'polypeptide(L)'
;MGKIDLSQQEEEQALAKEMYETYGLRLVHDELTPEEKEMDRRMRKASDMAKERHRFLGHTIASYDPEKKKVVLIHPDGRREYAE
;
A
#
# COMPACT_ATOMS: atom_id res chain seq x y z
N MET A 1 -17.60 16.87 -30.58
CA MET A 1 -16.64 15.74 -30.68
C MET A 1 -15.24 16.32 -30.64
N GLY A 2 -14.64 16.42 -29.45
CA GLY A 2 -13.27 16.91 -29.29
C GLY A 2 -12.30 15.85 -29.80
N LYS A 3 -11.41 16.23 -30.72
CA LYS A 3 -10.34 15.35 -31.19
C LYS A 3 -9.41 15.12 -29.99
N ILE A 4 -9.26 13.88 -29.56
CA ILE A 4 -8.25 13.51 -28.56
C ILE A 4 -6.90 13.77 -29.22
N ASP A 5 -6.10 14.64 -28.60
CA ASP A 5 -4.80 15.04 -29.10
C ASP A 5 -3.81 13.89 -28.86
N LEU A 6 -3.58 13.07 -29.89
CA LEU A 6 -2.73 11.87 -29.83
C LEU A 6 -1.30 12.17 -29.34
N SER A 7 -0.84 13.41 -29.52
CA SER A 7 0.46 13.90 -29.08
C SER A 7 0.65 13.85 -27.56
N GLN A 8 -0.38 14.24 -26.80
CA GLN A 8 -0.34 14.23 -25.33
C GLN A 8 -0.33 12.80 -24.77
N GLN A 9 -1.01 11.89 -25.47
CA GLN A 9 -1.11 10.49 -25.04
C GLN A 9 0.20 9.73 -25.24
N GLU A 10 0.96 10.05 -26.28
CA GLU A 10 2.29 9.49 -26.52
C GLU A 10 3.33 10.01 -25.51
N GLU A 11 3.25 11.29 -25.15
CA GLU A 11 4.12 11.90 -24.12
C GLU A 11 3.85 11.31 -22.72
N GLU A 12 2.59 11.12 -22.35
CA GLU A 12 2.20 10.48 -21.09
C GLU A 12 2.69 9.02 -21.03
N GLN A 13 2.61 8.28 -22.14
CA GLN A 13 3.10 6.90 -22.21
C GLN A 13 4.64 6.82 -22.13
N ALA A 14 5.34 7.76 -22.76
CA ALA A 14 6.79 7.84 -22.68
C ALA A 14 7.25 8.17 -21.24
N LEU A 15 6.60 9.14 -20.59
CA LEU A 15 6.86 9.49 -19.20
C LEU A 15 6.51 8.33 -18.24
N ALA A 16 5.41 7.62 -18.47
CA ALA A 16 5.04 6.44 -17.70
C ALA A 16 6.10 5.34 -17.76
N LYS A 17 6.65 5.11 -18.96
CA LYS A 17 7.70 4.13 -19.18
C LYS A 17 9.00 4.53 -18.49
N GLU A 18 9.41 5.79 -18.62
CA GLU A 18 10.61 6.31 -17.96
C GLU A 18 10.51 6.24 -16.43
N MET A 19 9.34 6.59 -15.87
CA MET A 19 9.08 6.53 -14.43
C MET A 19 9.11 5.10 -13.88
N TYR A 20 8.59 4.13 -14.64
CA TYR A 20 8.64 2.72 -14.27
C TYR A 20 10.07 2.16 -14.36
N GLU A 21 10.79 2.47 -15.43
CA GLU A 21 12.16 1.98 -15.64
C GLU A 21 13.16 2.60 -14.65
N THR A 22 12.98 3.87 -14.29
CA THR A 22 13.93 4.60 -13.44
C THR A 22 13.64 4.43 -11.96
N TYR A 23 12.36 4.44 -11.56
CA TYR A 23 11.96 4.48 -10.16
C TYR A 23 11.13 3.27 -9.71
N GLY A 24 10.81 2.34 -10.62
CA GLY A 24 9.85 1.27 -10.35
C GLY A 24 8.42 1.78 -10.09
N LEU A 25 8.16 3.06 -10.39
CA LEU A 25 6.90 3.73 -10.12
C LEU A 25 6.03 3.65 -11.36
N ARG A 26 5.02 2.77 -11.33
CA ARG A 26 3.96 2.74 -12.33
C ARG A 26 3.11 4.00 -12.12
N LEU A 27 2.97 4.85 -13.14
CA LEU A 27 1.95 5.90 -13.13
C LEU A 27 0.61 5.21 -12.89
N VAL A 28 -0.01 5.57 -11.77
CA VAL A 28 -1.22 4.95 -11.26
C VAL A 28 -2.33 5.22 -12.26
N HIS A 29 -2.66 4.23 -13.09
CA HIS A 29 -4.06 4.09 -13.46
C HIS A 29 -4.80 3.89 -12.14
N ASP A 30 -5.82 4.71 -11.86
CA ASP A 30 -6.62 4.72 -10.63
C ASP A 30 -7.24 3.34 -10.25
N GLU A 31 -7.07 2.32 -11.09
CA GLU A 31 -7.56 0.97 -10.88
C GLU A 31 -6.42 -0.04 -10.92
N LEU A 32 -6.11 -0.63 -9.74
CA LEU A 32 -5.27 -1.82 -9.63
C LEU A 32 -5.80 -2.92 -10.57
N THR A 33 -4.91 -3.58 -11.29
CA THR A 33 -5.27 -4.75 -12.10
C THR A 33 -5.81 -5.87 -11.20
N PRO A 34 -6.60 -6.82 -11.73
CA PRO A 34 -7.07 -7.97 -10.94
C PRO A 34 -5.93 -8.76 -10.26
N GLU A 35 -4.78 -8.86 -10.92
CA GLU A 35 -3.58 -9.52 -10.40
C GLU A 35 -2.95 -8.73 -9.25
N GLU A 36 -2.86 -7.40 -9.38
CA GLU A 36 -2.38 -6.52 -8.32
C GLU A 36 -3.33 -6.52 -7.11
N LYS A 37 -4.64 -6.58 -7.33
CA LYS A 37 -5.65 -6.73 -6.27
C LYS A 37 -5.49 -8.06 -5.51
N GLU A 38 -5.23 -9.15 -6.22
CA GLU A 38 -4.99 -10.45 -5.61
C GLU A 38 -3.64 -10.48 -4.87
N MET A 39 -2.61 -9.84 -5.41
CA MET A 39 -1.32 -9.67 -4.74
C MET A 39 -1.47 -8.86 -3.43
N ASP A 40 -2.19 -7.74 -3.46
CA ASP A 40 -2.49 -6.93 -2.28
C ASP A 40 -3.28 -7.74 -1.24
N ARG A 41 -4.26 -8.54 -1.68
CA ARG A 41 -5.02 -9.45 -0.80
C ARG A 41 -4.12 -10.46 -0.09
N ARG A 42 -3.17 -11.07 -0.80
CA ARG A 42 -2.21 -12.03 -0.24
C ARG A 42 -1.25 -11.35 0.73
N MET A 43 -0.78 -10.16 0.39
CA MET A 43 0.06 -9.31 1.26
C MET A 43 -0.63 -9.01 2.58
N ARG A 44 -1.90 -8.55 2.54
CA ARG A 44 -2.70 -8.28 3.75
C ARG A 44 -2.84 -9.53 4.62
N LYS A 45 -3.20 -10.66 4.02
CA LYS A 45 -3.33 -11.94 4.75
C LYS A 45 -2.02 -12.36 5.42
N ALA A 46 -0.89 -12.24 4.72
CA ALA A 46 0.42 -12.55 5.28
C ALA A 46 0.78 -11.61 6.45
N SER A 47 0.48 -10.32 6.32
CA SER A 47 0.66 -9.32 7.38
C SER A 47 -0.17 -9.65 8.62
N ASP A 48 -1.44 -10.03 8.44
CA ASP A 48 -2.33 -10.39 9.54
C ASP A 48 -1.86 -11.65 10.26
N MET A 49 -1.45 -12.68 9.51
CA MET A 49 -0.85 -13.89 10.10
C MET A 49 0.44 -13.58 10.88
N ALA A 50 1.28 -12.68 10.39
CA ALA A 50 2.49 -12.26 11.10
C ALA A 50 2.15 -11.53 12.41
N LYS A 51 1.16 -10.62 12.38
CA LYS A 51 0.67 -9.94 13.58
C LYS A 51 0.12 -10.92 14.61
N GLU A 52 -0.67 -11.90 14.20
CA GLU A 52 -1.19 -12.93 15.10
C GLU A 52 -0.08 -13.76 15.74
N ARG A 53 0.93 -14.16 14.96
CA ARG A 53 2.13 -14.86 15.48
C ARG A 53 2.89 -14.01 16.48
N HIS A 54 3.13 -12.73 16.17
CA HIS A 54 3.81 -11.83 17.09
C HIS A 54 3.04 -11.62 18.39
N ARG A 55 1.70 -11.52 18.32
CA ARG A 55 0.85 -11.45 19.51
C ARG A 55 0.96 -12.73 20.35
N PHE A 56 0.90 -13.90 19.72
CA PHE A 56 1.06 -15.19 20.40
C PHE A 56 2.43 -15.33 21.08
N LEU A 57 3.49 -14.82 20.44
CA LEU A 57 4.85 -14.82 20.98
C LEU A 57 5.09 -13.76 22.07
N GLY A 58 4.09 -12.94 22.42
CA GLY A 58 4.24 -11.92 23.45
C GLY A 58 5.02 -10.69 22.99
N HIS A 59 5.03 -10.39 21.69
CA HIS A 59 5.66 -9.19 21.16
C HIS A 59 4.68 -8.04 20.95
N THR A 60 5.13 -6.82 21.23
CA THR A 60 4.42 -5.58 20.90
C THR A 60 4.47 -5.34 19.39
N ILE A 61 3.33 -4.95 18.82
CA ILE A 61 3.15 -4.73 17.38
C ILE A 61 2.92 -3.25 17.13
N ALA A 62 3.72 -2.63 16.27
CA ALA A 62 3.42 -1.32 15.72
C ALA A 62 2.38 -1.44 14.59
N SER A 63 1.30 -0.68 14.67
CA SER A 63 0.28 -0.57 13.64
C SER A 63 -0.05 0.90 13.40
N TYR A 64 -0.61 1.22 12.25
CA TYR A 64 -1.12 2.56 11.95
C TYR A 64 -2.63 2.63 12.25
N ASP A 65 -3.05 3.67 12.95
CA ASP A 65 -4.46 4.01 13.19
C ASP A 65 -4.91 5.06 12.15
N PRO A 66 -5.78 4.69 11.19
CA PRO A 66 -6.22 5.61 10.14
C PRO A 66 -7.16 6.72 10.62
N GLU A 67 -7.90 6.51 11.72
CA GLU A 67 -8.81 7.51 12.27
C GLU A 67 -8.03 8.64 12.93
N LYS A 68 -7.02 8.27 13.72
CA LYS A 68 -6.17 9.21 14.46
C LYS A 68 -4.96 9.68 13.68
N LYS A 69 -4.68 9.08 12.52
CA LYS A 69 -3.48 9.30 11.70
C LYS A 69 -2.18 9.18 12.50
N LYS A 70 -2.13 8.23 13.44
CA LYS A 70 -1.01 8.02 14.37
C LYS A 70 -0.56 6.57 14.37
N VAL A 71 0.70 6.35 14.72
CA VAL A 71 1.22 5.01 15.00
C VAL A 71 0.75 4.59 16.39
N VAL A 72 0.28 3.36 16.51
CA VAL A 72 -0.15 2.71 17.75
C VAL A 72 0.66 1.45 18.00
N LEU A 73 1.22 1.32 19.19
CA LEU A 73 1.83 0.11 19.71
C LEU A 73 0.75 -0.72 20.39
N ILE A 74 0.55 -1.95 19.92
CA ILE A 74 -0.40 -2.92 20.46
C ILE A 74 0.41 -3.97 21.22
N HIS A 75 0.30 -3.95 22.54
CA HIS A 75 0.96 -4.89 23.44
C HIS A 75 0.24 -6.25 23.45
N PRO A 76 0.89 -7.33 23.90
CA PRO A 76 0.29 -8.68 23.94
C PRO A 76 -0.94 -8.80 24.83
N ASP A 77 -1.02 -7.99 25.88
CA ASP A 77 -2.15 -7.88 26.81
C ASP A 77 -3.35 -7.10 26.23
N GLY A 78 -3.22 -6.59 25.00
CA GLY A 78 -4.23 -5.79 24.33
C GLY A 78 -4.14 -4.29 24.61
N ARG A 79 -3.19 -3.84 25.45
CA ARG A 79 -2.96 -2.42 25.72
C ARG A 79 -2.49 -1.70 24.46
N ARG A 80 -2.99 -0.48 24.25
CA ARG A 80 -2.65 0.37 23.10
C ARG A 80 -1.97 1.63 23.57
N GLU A 81 -0.78 1.90 23.04
CA GLU A 81 -0.04 3.15 23.27
C GLU A 81 0.12 3.88 21.94
N TYR A 82 -0.29 5.14 21.86
CA TYR A 82 -0.06 5.95 20.67
C TYR A 82 1.31 6.60 20.78
N ALA A 83 2.10 6.56 19.70
CA ALA A 83 3.29 7.38 19.62
C ALA A 83 2.85 8.86 19.66
N GLU A 84 3.47 9.65 20.55
CA GLU A 84 3.17 11.08 20.68
C GLU A 84 3.58 11.86 19.42
#